data_AF-A0A226N605-F1
#
_entry.id   AF-A0A226N605-F1
#
_cell.length_a   1.000
_cell.length_b   1.000
_cell.length_c   1.000
_cell.angle_alpha   90.00
_cell.angle_beta   90.00
_cell.angle_gamma   90.00
#
_symmetry.space_group_name_H-M   'P 1'
#
loop_
_entity.id
_entity.type
_entity.pdbx_description
1 polymer ?
#
loop_
_entity_poly.entity_id
_entity_poly.type
_entity_poly.pdbx_seq_one_letter_code
_entity_poly.pdbx_strand_id
1 'polypeptide(L)'
;MAERRQLKRERKRLKFGQNCAEFYPIFLTVLWIAGWFFNQELASLLGLLYMFARHKYFHGYTQTAAGRLSGFYLSLIVLVSLTIMGAAGIFNSLMNEYLDVNIGKRFHKLF
;
A
#
# COMPACT_ATOMS: atom_id res chain seq x y z
N MET A 1 18.82 -5.00 37.00
CA MET A 1 17.47 -5.27 36.44
C MET A 1 17.02 -4.22 35.41
N ALA A 2 17.42 -2.95 35.53
CA ALA A 2 17.06 -1.87 34.60
C ALA A 2 17.65 -2.01 33.18
N GLU A 3 18.92 -2.43 33.06
CA GLU A 3 19.57 -2.68 31.75
C GLU A 3 18.82 -3.71 30.89
N ARG A 4 18.39 -4.84 31.48
CA ARG A 4 17.62 -5.86 30.75
C ARG A 4 16.28 -5.32 30.23
N ARG A 5 15.69 -4.32 30.89
CA ARG A 5 14.47 -3.64 30.43
C ARG A 5 14.78 -2.66 29.29
N GLN A 6 15.89 -1.94 29.34
CA GLN A 6 16.34 -1.08 28.24
C GLN A 6 16.68 -1.89 26.99
N LEU A 7 17.47 -2.96 27.13
CA LEU A 7 17.85 -3.85 26.02
C LEU A 7 16.64 -4.50 25.34
N LYS A 8 15.58 -4.83 26.11
CA LYS A 8 14.29 -5.30 25.55
C LYS A 8 13.54 -4.20 24.79
N ARG A 9 13.60 -2.94 25.23
CA ARG A 9 12.97 -1.81 24.52
C ARG A 9 13.70 -1.52 23.21
N GLU A 10 15.02 -1.54 23.20
CA GLU A 10 15.82 -1.33 21.99
C GLU A 10 15.60 -2.44 20.96
N ARG A 11 15.64 -3.71 21.40
CA ARG A 11 15.31 -4.84 20.51
C ARG A 11 13.92 -4.72 19.89
N LYS A 12 12.93 -4.20 20.62
CA LYS A 12 11.59 -3.96 20.08
C LYS A 12 11.58 -2.88 18.99
N ARG A 13 12.35 -1.81 19.16
CA ARG A 13 12.50 -0.74 18.15
C ARG A 13 13.19 -1.24 16.89
N LEU A 14 14.26 -2.01 17.04
CA LEU A 14 14.99 -2.60 15.90
C LEU A 14 14.10 -3.52 15.07
N LYS A 15 13.36 -4.42 15.73
CA LYS A 15 12.38 -5.30 15.05
C LYS A 15 11.28 -4.52 14.34
N PHE A 16 10.78 -3.45 14.96
CA PHE A 16 9.80 -2.58 14.30
C PHE A 16 10.39 -1.94 13.03
N GLY A 17 11.63 -1.43 13.11
CA GLY A 17 12.33 -0.82 11.98
C GLY A 17 12.52 -1.78 10.81
N GLN A 18 12.96 -3.02 11.08
CA GLN A 18 13.08 -4.07 10.05
C GLN A 18 11.74 -4.37 9.38
N ASN A 19 10.68 -4.62 10.17
CA ASN A 19 9.36 -4.82 9.61
C ASN A 19 8.88 -3.60 8.79
N CYS A 20 9.24 -2.37 9.16
CA CYS A 20 8.91 -1.19 8.35
C CYS A 20 9.67 -1.17 7.03
N ALA A 21 10.97 -1.49 7.05
CA ALA A 21 11.80 -1.53 5.86
C ALA A 21 11.37 -2.60 4.85
N GLU A 22 10.86 -3.75 5.31
CA GLU A 22 10.39 -4.84 4.44
C GLU A 22 9.11 -4.47 3.66
N PHE A 23 8.15 -3.78 4.29
CA PHE A 23 6.88 -3.43 3.64
C PHE A 23 6.93 -2.12 2.84
N TYR A 24 7.92 -1.25 3.08
CA TYR A 24 8.08 0.02 2.37
C TYR A 24 8.21 -0.10 0.85
N PRO A 25 9.11 -0.97 0.31
CA PRO A 25 9.25 -1.11 -1.14
C PRO A 25 7.98 -1.67 -1.78
N ILE A 26 7.30 -2.63 -1.15
CA ILE A 26 6.04 -3.20 -1.65
C ILE A 26 4.98 -2.10 -1.76
N PHE A 27 4.78 -1.31 -0.70
CA PHE A 27 3.86 -0.19 -0.72
C PHE A 27 4.21 0.82 -1.83
N LEU A 28 5.49 1.18 -1.96
CA LEU A 28 5.96 2.14 -2.94
C LEU A 28 5.69 1.65 -4.37
N THR A 29 6.03 0.39 -4.68
CA THR A 29 5.78 -0.20 -6.01
C THR A 29 4.30 -0.17 -6.36
N VAL A 30 3.43 -0.58 -5.44
CA VAL A 30 1.98 -0.65 -5.71
C VAL A 30 1.36 0.75 -5.79
N LEU A 31 1.77 1.68 -4.93
CA LEU A 31 1.34 3.09 -4.97
C LEU A 31 1.63 3.72 -6.32
N TRP A 32 2.85 3.52 -6.80
CA TRP A 32 3.31 4.04 -8.08
C TRP A 32 2.52 3.45 -9.24
N ILE A 33 2.36 2.12 -9.30
CA ILE A 33 1.53 1.45 -10.33
C ILE A 33 0.10 1.98 -10.32
N ALA A 34 -0.52 2.08 -9.14
CA ALA A 34 -1.89 2.61 -9.02
C ALA A 34 -2.00 4.09 -9.46
N GLY A 35 -0.96 4.90 -9.20
CA GLY A 35 -0.89 6.30 -9.61
C GLY A 35 -0.78 6.48 -11.12
N TRP A 36 0.00 5.65 -11.81
CA TRP A 36 0.18 5.73 -13.27
C TRP A 36 -0.99 5.16 -14.06
N PHE A 37 -1.58 4.04 -13.62
CA PHE A 37 -2.57 3.31 -14.41
C PHE A 37 -4.02 3.67 -14.09
N PHE A 38 -4.31 4.19 -12.89
CA PHE A 38 -5.69 4.45 -12.47
C PHE A 38 -5.98 5.93 -12.29
N ASN A 39 -5.57 6.51 -11.16
CA ASN A 39 -5.83 7.91 -10.82
C ASN A 39 -4.84 8.39 -9.76
N GLN A 40 -4.13 9.48 -10.07
CA GLN A 40 -3.12 10.07 -9.19
C GLN A 40 -3.71 10.53 -7.84
N GLU A 41 -4.92 11.11 -7.83
CA GLU A 41 -5.61 11.59 -6.62
C GLU A 41 -6.04 10.46 -5.68
N LEU A 42 -6.55 9.35 -6.23
CA LEU A 42 -6.95 8.20 -5.40
C LEU A 42 -5.73 7.48 -4.83
N ALA A 43 -4.66 7.37 -5.62
CA ALA A 43 -3.40 6.80 -5.16
C ALA A 43 -2.80 7.63 -4.02
N SER A 44 -2.80 8.97 -4.11
CA SER A 44 -2.28 9.85 -3.06
C SER A 44 -3.09 9.77 -1.77
N LEU A 45 -4.44 9.75 -1.86
CA LEU A 45 -5.34 9.58 -0.71
C LEU A 45 -5.13 8.23 0.00
N LEU A 46 -5.05 7.14 -0.75
CA LEU A 46 -4.76 5.81 -0.20
C LEU A 46 -3.36 5.73 0.42
N GLY A 47 -2.37 6.39 -0.20
CA GLY A 47 -1.02 6.49 0.34
C GLY A 47 -0.96 7.25 1.68
N LEU A 48 -1.68 8.35 1.80
CA LEU A 48 -1.82 9.09 3.08
C LEU A 48 -2.49 8.24 4.15
N LEU A 49 -3.55 7.50 3.78
CA LEU A 49 -4.23 6.60 4.71
C LEU A 49 -3.30 5.48 5.20
N TYR A 50 -2.42 4.95 4.34
CA TYR A 50 -1.38 3.99 4.73
C TYR A 50 -0.38 4.58 5.73
N MET A 51 0.11 5.81 5.48
CA MET A 51 1.00 6.50 6.43
C MET A 51 0.33 6.71 7.78
N PHE A 52 -0.95 7.07 7.81
CA PHE A 52 -1.70 7.25 9.04
C PHE A 52 -1.88 5.94 9.82
N ALA A 53 -2.22 4.85 9.13
CA ALA A 53 -2.29 3.52 9.72
C ALA A 53 -0.95 3.07 10.32
N ARG A 54 0.17 3.36 9.64
CA ARG A 54 1.51 3.10 10.15
C ARG A 54 1.88 3.93 11.38
N HIS A 55 1.48 5.19 11.40
CA HIS A 55 1.68 6.05 12.58
C HIS A 55 0.92 5.51 13.80
N LYS A 56 -0.35 5.11 13.61
CA LYS A 56 -1.15 4.41 14.64
C LYS A 56 -0.52 3.09 15.08
N TYR A 57 0.04 2.30 14.16
CA TYR A 57 0.74 1.05 14.47
C TYR A 57 1.97 1.27 15.36
N PHE A 58 2.76 2.32 15.12
CA PHE A 58 3.89 2.67 15.99
C PHE A 58 3.45 3.06 17.40
N HIS A 59 2.38 3.87 17.51
CA HIS A 59 1.83 4.29 18.80
C HIS A 59 1.26 3.09 19.59
N GLY A 60 0.60 2.14 18.93
CA GLY A 60 0.12 0.90 19.56
C GLY A 60 1.25 -0.04 20.00
N TYR A 61 2.39 -0.02 19.31
CA TYR A 61 3.56 -0.87 19.62
C TYR A 61 4.24 -0.51 20.96
N THR A 62 4.09 0.74 21.42
CA THR A 62 4.69 1.23 22.67
C THR A 62 3.80 1.02 23.89
N GLN A 63 2.47 0.94 23.72
CA GLN A 63 1.51 0.84 24.82
C GLN A 63 1.15 -0.61 25.19
N THR A 64 0.77 -1.48 24.24
CA THR A 64 0.17 -2.79 24.59
C THR A 64 0.39 -3.86 23.52
N ALA A 65 0.70 -5.10 23.92
CA ALA A 65 0.94 -6.21 22.98
C ALA A 65 -0.29 -6.54 22.09
N ALA A 66 -1.50 -6.36 22.61
CA ALA A 66 -2.76 -6.55 21.88
C ALA A 66 -3.09 -5.41 20.90
N GLY A 67 -2.63 -4.18 21.17
CA GLY A 67 -2.83 -3.01 20.31
C GLY A 67 -1.99 -3.02 19.02
N ARG A 68 -1.05 -3.97 18.90
CA ARG A 68 -0.25 -4.16 17.68
C ARG A 68 -1.07 -4.64 16.49
N LEU A 69 -2.09 -5.47 16.73
CA LEU A 69 -2.81 -6.13 15.63
C LEU A 69 -3.69 -5.14 14.87
N SER A 70 -4.38 -4.24 15.56
CA SER A 70 -5.33 -3.31 14.92
C SER A 70 -4.67 -2.37 13.91
N GLY A 71 -3.51 -1.79 14.24
CA GLY A 71 -2.74 -0.95 13.31
C GLY A 71 -2.13 -1.73 12.14
N PHE A 72 -1.79 -3.01 12.37
CA PHE A 72 -1.28 -3.90 11.33
C PHE A 72 -2.37 -4.27 10.32
N TYR A 73 -3.56 -4.68 10.79
CA TYR A 73 -4.69 -5.01 9.92
C TYR A 73 -5.14 -3.82 9.07
N LEU A 74 -5.19 -2.60 9.63
CA LEU A 74 -5.49 -1.39 8.85
C LEU A 74 -4.47 -1.16 7.73
N SER A 75 -3.18 -1.23 8.04
CA SER A 75 -2.11 -1.07 7.05
C SER A 75 -2.17 -2.15 5.96
N LEU A 76 -2.52 -3.38 6.34
CA LEU A 76 -2.67 -4.52 5.42
C LEU A 76 -3.90 -4.36 4.53
N ILE A 77 -5.05 -3.92 5.06
CA ILE A 77 -6.25 -3.63 4.27
C ILE A 77 -5.95 -2.56 3.23
N VAL A 78 -5.29 -1.46 3.62
CA VAL A 78 -4.93 -0.40 2.66
C VAL A 78 -3.98 -0.91 1.58
N LEU A 79 -2.99 -1.74 1.95
CA LEU A 79 -2.05 -2.33 1.00
C LEU A 79 -2.74 -3.29 0.00
N VAL A 80 -3.67 -4.11 0.49
CA VAL A 80 -4.46 -5.02 -0.35
C VAL A 80 -5.37 -4.23 -1.29
N SER A 81 -6.05 -3.20 -0.79
CA SER A 81 -6.87 -2.31 -1.63
C SER A 81 -6.06 -1.66 -2.74
N LEU A 82 -4.86 -1.15 -2.41
CA LEU A 82 -3.90 -0.59 -3.38
C LEU A 82 -3.48 -1.64 -4.42
N THR A 83 -3.24 -2.88 -4.00
CA THR A 83 -2.81 -3.98 -4.88
C THR A 83 -3.93 -4.38 -5.85
N ILE A 84 -5.16 -4.48 -5.36
CA ILE A 84 -6.34 -4.75 -6.19
C ILE A 84 -6.54 -3.61 -7.20
N MET A 85 -6.42 -2.36 -6.76
CA MET A 85 -6.57 -1.20 -7.64
C MET A 85 -5.48 -1.11 -8.71
N GLY A 86 -4.22 -1.40 -8.34
CA GLY A 86 -3.10 -1.49 -9.28
C GLY A 86 -3.26 -2.63 -10.29
N ALA A 87 -3.65 -3.82 -9.83
CA ALA A 87 -3.91 -4.98 -10.69
C ALA A 87 -5.09 -4.72 -11.64
N ALA A 88 -6.16 -4.10 -11.16
CA ALA A 88 -7.30 -3.70 -11.98
C ALA A 88 -6.93 -2.62 -13.00
N GLY A 89 -6.07 -1.66 -12.63
CA GLY A 89 -5.56 -0.63 -13.54
C GLY A 89 -4.74 -1.23 -14.69
N ILE A 90 -3.82 -2.16 -14.37
CA ILE A 90 -3.06 -2.89 -15.39
C ILE A 90 -3.99 -3.74 -16.25
N PHE A 91 -4.92 -4.48 -15.63
CA PHE A 91 -5.87 -5.33 -16.35
C PHE A 91 -6.72 -4.50 -17.32
N ASN A 92 -7.27 -3.36 -16.89
CA ASN A 92 -8.04 -2.47 -17.76
C ASN A 92 -7.19 -1.87 -18.89
N SER A 93 -5.93 -1.48 -18.61
CA SER A 93 -5.02 -0.97 -19.64
C SER A 93 -4.70 -2.03 -20.68
N LEU A 94 -4.40 -3.26 -20.25
CA LEU A 94 -4.16 -4.39 -21.13
C LEU A 94 -5.42 -4.77 -21.90
N MET A 95 -6.59 -4.79 -21.26
CA MET A 95 -7.87 -5.05 -21.91
C MET A 95 -8.14 -4.00 -22.98
N ASN A 96 -7.93 -2.71 -22.70
CA ASN A 96 -8.15 -1.65 -23.68
C ASN A 96 -7.20 -1.76 -24.89
N GLU A 97 -5.98 -2.25 -24.68
CA GLU A 97 -5.01 -2.48 -25.75
C GLU A 97 -5.29 -3.78 -26.53
N TYR A 98 -5.74 -4.86 -25.87
CA TYR A 98 -6.04 -6.16 -26.48
C TYR A 98 -7.45 -6.29 -27.08
N LEU A 99 -8.48 -5.67 -26.47
CA LEU A 99 -9.88 -5.68 -26.92
C LEU A 99 -10.23 -4.54 -27.88
N ASP A 100 -9.23 -3.86 -28.44
CA ASP A 100 -9.38 -3.19 -29.71
C ASP A 100 -10.48 -2.10 -29.74
N VAL A 101 -10.14 -0.93 -29.20
CA VAL A 101 -10.71 0.34 -29.68
C VAL A 101 -10.28 0.62 -31.16
N ASN A 102 -9.97 -0.38 -32.00
CA ASN A 102 -10.10 -0.24 -33.46
C ASN A 102 -11.50 -0.54 -33.98
N ILE A 103 -12.47 -0.99 -33.18
CA ILE A 103 -13.86 -0.86 -33.61
C ILE A 103 -14.20 0.63 -33.79
N GLY A 104 -13.90 1.49 -32.82
CA GLY A 104 -14.13 2.93 -32.93
C GLY A 104 -13.34 3.61 -34.07
N LYS A 105 -12.07 3.23 -34.28
CA LYS A 105 -11.24 3.82 -35.34
C LYS A 105 -11.53 3.27 -36.74
N ARG A 106 -12.08 2.05 -36.88
CA ARG A 106 -12.56 1.55 -38.19
C ARG A 106 -13.88 2.18 -38.61
N PHE A 107 -14.78 2.48 -37.68
CA PHE A 107 -16.08 3.08 -38.03
C PHE A 107 -15.95 4.51 -38.59
N HIS A 108 -15.02 5.33 -38.09
CA HIS A 108 -14.78 6.68 -38.63
C HIS A 108 -14.00 6.69 -39.96
N LYS A 109 -13.49 5.53 -40.43
CA LYS A 109 -12.78 5.43 -41.72
C LYS A 109 -13.65 4.81 -42.82
N LEU A 110 -14.84 4.33 -42.46
CA LEU A 110 -15.80 3.66 -43.33
C LEU A 110 -17.07 4.50 -43.58
N PHE A 111 -17.24 5.60 -42.84
CA PHE A 111 -18.27 6.61 -43.03
C PHE A 111 -17.59 7.96 -43.23
#